data_AF-A0A382WLE2-F1
#
_entry.id   AF-A0A382WLE2-F1
#
_cell.length_a   1.000
_cell.length_b   1.000
_cell.length_c   1.000
_cell.angle_alpha   90.00
_cell.angle_beta   90.00
_cell.angle_gamma   90.00
#
_symmetry.space_group_name_H-M   'P 1'
#
loop_
_entity.id
_entity.type
_entity.pdbx_description
1 polymer ?
#
loop_
_entity_poly.entity_id
_entity_poly.type
_entity_poly.pdbx_seq_one_letter_code
_entity_poly.pdbx_strand_id
1 'polypeptide(L)' 'MNEQLSKYIEQSKKIVIFTGAGISTESGIPDFRGPQGVWKTNTPIYFQDFIGSEEVRRESWKRKFSGKDII' A
#
# COMPACT_ATOMS: atom_id res chain seq x y z
N MET A 1 -12.44 -16.01 -18.98
CA MET A 1 -13.10 -14.92 -18.24
C MET A 1 -14.09 -15.56 -17.27
N ASN A 2 -14.15 -15.13 -16.01
CA ASN A 2 -15.14 -15.68 -15.08
C ASN A 2 -16.54 -15.19 -15.47
N GLU A 3 -17.41 -16.11 -15.94
CA GLU A 3 -18.74 -15.80 -16.47
C GLU A 3 -19.64 -15.09 -15.44
N GLN A 4 -19.49 -15.43 -14.17
CA GLN A 4 -20.24 -14.81 -13.07
C GLN A 4 -19.80 -13.36 -12.83
N LEU A 5 -18.49 -13.09 -12.89
CA LEU A 5 -17.95 -11.74 -12.78
C LEU A 5 -18.41 -10.85 -13.93
N SER A 6 -18.32 -11.35 -15.18
CA SER A 6 -18.77 -10.60 -16.36
C SER A 6 -20.23 -10.18 -16.22
N LYS A 7 -21.10 -11.11 -15.79
CA LYS A 7 -22.51 -10.83 -15.56
C LYS A 7 -22.75 -9.76 -14.50
N TYR A 8 -21.98 -9.77 -13.40
CA TYR A 8 -22.09 -8.73 -12.37
C TYR A 8 -21.70 -7.34 -12.88
N ILE A 9 -20.69 -7.27 -13.75
CA ILE A 9 -20.27 -6.01 -14.39
C ILE A 9 -21.36 -5.53 -15.34
N GLU A 10 -21.84 -6.40 -16.24
CA GLU A 10 -22.84 -6.06 -17.26
C GLU A 10 -24.18 -5.61 -16.66
N GLN A 11 -24.61 -6.21 -15.55
CA GLN A 11 -25.90 -5.90 -14.92
C GLN A 11 -25.87 -4.64 -14.03
N SER A 12 -24.69 -4.14 -13.68
CA SER A 12 -24.58 -3.01 -12.78
C SER A 12 -24.86 -1.69 -13.50
N LYS A 13 -25.77 -0.88 -12.93
CA LYS A 13 -26.09 0.45 -13.45
C LYS A 13 -25.14 1.55 -12.93
N LYS A 14 -24.46 1.28 -11.81
CA LYS A 14 -23.55 2.21 -11.12
C LYS A 14 -22.45 1.40 -10.44
N ILE A 15 -21.31 1.26 -11.11
CA ILE A 15 -20.15 0.54 -10.57
C ILE A 15 -19.27 1.51 -9.79
N VAL A 16 -18.82 1.07 -8.61
CA VAL A 16 -17.74 1.72 -7.85
C VAL A 16 -16.63 0.69 -7.69
N ILE A 17 -15.40 1.11 -7.96
CA ILE A 17 -14.22 0.26 -7.81
C ILE A 17 -13.47 0.73 -6.57
N PHE A 18 -13.19 -0.21 -5.67
CA PHE A 18 -12.34 0.01 -4.50
C PHE A 18 -11.06 -0.80 -4.69
N THR A 19 -9.92 -0.13 -4.63
CA THR A 19 -8.61 -0.74 -4.86
C THR A 19 -7.72 -0.60 -3.63
N GLY A 20 -6.77 -1.52 -3.49
CA GLY A 20 -5.68 -1.41 -2.52
C GLY A 20 -4.33 -1.39 -3.23
N ALA A 21 -3.24 -1.41 -2.46
CA ALA A 21 -1.87 -1.40 -3.01
C ALA A 21 -1.59 -2.52 -4.03
N GLY A 22 -2.31 -3.65 -3.92
CA GLY A 22 -2.20 -4.78 -4.85
C GLY A 22 -2.43 -4.43 -6.32
N ILE A 23 -3.15 -3.34 -6.64
CA ILE A 23 -3.34 -2.92 -8.04
C ILE A 23 -2.05 -2.37 -8.68
N SER A 24 -1.05 -1.99 -7.87
CA SER A 24 0.20 -1.37 -8.33
C SER A 24 1.40 -2.31 -8.31
N THR A 25 1.24 -3.55 -7.85
CA THR A 25 2.34 -4.53 -7.75
C THR A 25 2.95 -4.86 -9.11
N GLU A 26 2.12 -5.00 -10.14
CA GLU A 26 2.58 -5.21 -11.52
C GLU A 26 3.29 -3.99 -12.12
N SER A 27 3.15 -2.81 -11.49
CA SER A 27 3.91 -1.60 -11.84
C SER A 27 5.24 -1.49 -11.07
N GLY A 28 5.63 -2.53 -10.31
CA GLY A 28 6.85 -2.56 -9.52
C GLY A 28 6.74 -1.88 -8.15
N ILE A 29 5.54 -1.47 -7.71
CA ILE A 29 5.34 -0.89 -6.38
C ILE A 29 4.86 -2.00 -5.44
N PRO A 30 5.65 -2.37 -4.41
CA PRO A 30 5.27 -3.46 -3.51
C PRO A 30 3.99 -3.14 -2.74
N ASP A 31 3.20 -4.17 -2.46
CA ASP A 31 2.08 -4.05 -1.54
C ASP A 31 2.56 -4.05 -0.07
N PHE A 32 1.61 -4.00 0.88
CA PHE A 32 1.96 -4.03 2.29
C PHE A 32 2.11 -5.44 2.87
N ARG A 33 1.34 -6.42 2.37
CA ARG A 33 1.08 -7.69 3.08
C ARG A 33 1.32 -8.95 2.26
N GLY A 34 1.57 -8.83 0.96
CA GLY A 34 1.77 -9.93 0.04
C GLY A 34 3.10 -10.66 0.28
N PRO A 35 3.45 -11.60 -0.62
CA PRO A 35 4.69 -12.37 -0.50
C PRO A 35 5.94 -11.49 -0.33
N GLN A 36 5.98 -10.36 -1.05
CA GLN A 36 7.06 -9.36 -0.99
C GLN A 36 6.63 -8.05 -0.28
N GLY A 37 5.60 -8.12 0.57
CA GLY A 37 5.00 -6.93 1.17
C GLY A 37 5.95 -6.18 2.12
N VAL A 38 5.92 -4.85 2.07
CA VAL A 38 6.88 -3.98 2.78
C VAL A 38 6.84 -4.12 4.31
N TRP A 39 5.72 -4.57 4.90
CA TRP A 39 5.63 -4.75 6.36
C TRP A 39 6.39 -5.97 6.88
N LYS A 40 6.93 -6.81 5.99
CA LYS A 40 7.82 -7.90 6.40
C LYS A 40 9.22 -7.41 6.77
N THR A 41 9.64 -6.26 6.23
CA THR A 41 10.99 -5.71 6.42
C THR A 41 10.99 -4.34 7.10
N ASN A 42 9.89 -3.59 7.00
CA ASN A 42 9.75 -2.25 7.56
C ASN A 42 8.64 -2.17 8.61
N THR A 43 9.00 -1.81 9.84
CA THR A 43 8.04 -1.52 10.89
C THR A 43 7.44 -0.12 10.69
N PRO A 44 6.10 0.02 10.65
CA PRO A 44 5.44 1.32 10.54
C PRO A 44 5.81 2.22 11.72
N ILE A 45 6.05 3.50 11.44
CA ILE A 45 6.11 4.54 12.47
C ILE A 45 4.67 5.00 12.71
N TYR A 46 4.14 4.81 13.91
CA TYR A 46 2.79 5.27 14.24
C TYR A 46 2.75 6.79 14.41
N PHE A 47 1.56 7.36 14.18
CA PHE A 47 1.35 8.80 14.24
C PHE A 47 1.76 9.40 15.60
N GLN A 48 1.44 8.72 16.70
CA GLN A 48 1.78 9.19 18.05
C GLN A 48 3.29 9.27 18.27
N ASP A 49 4.04 8.26 17.82
CA ASP A 49 5.50 8.25 17.91
C ASP A 49 6.12 9.38 17.06
N PHE A 50 5.55 9.61 15.86
CA PHE A 50 5.99 10.65 14.96
C PHE A 50 5.80 12.06 15.55
N ILE A 51 4.65 12.36 16.15
CA ILE A 51 4.44 13.68 16.77
C ILE A 51 5.20 13.82 18.10
N GLY A 52 5.37 12.71 18.83
CA GLY A 52 5.97 12.69 20.16
C GLY A 52 7.50 12.83 20.22
N SER A 53 8.22 12.60 19.11
CA SER A 53 9.69 12.67 19.09
C SER A 53 10.22 13.30 17.80
N GLU A 54 11.15 14.26 17.95
CA GLU A 54 11.86 14.84 16.80
C GLU A 54 12.76 13.81 16.11
N GLU A 55 13.40 12.95 16.88
CA GLU A 55 14.27 11.87 16.41
C GLU A 55 13.48 10.91 15.53
N VAL A 56 12.26 10.53 15.94
CA VAL A 56 11.37 9.67 15.14
C VAL A 56 10.96 10.35 13.84
N ARG A 57 10.70 11.67 13.84
CA ARG A 57 10.45 12.42 12.58
C ARG A 57 11.66 12.40 11.66
N ARG A 58 12.85 12.66 12.20
CA ARG A 58 14.10 12.65 11.43
C ARG A 58 14.33 11.26 10.82
N GLU A 59 14.10 10.20 11.58
CA GLU A 59 14.20 8.82 11.09
C GLU A 59 13.15 8.53 9.99
N SER A 60 11.89 8.92 10.17
CA SER A 60 10.86 8.79 9.13
C SER A 60 11.26 9.46 7.82
N TRP A 61 11.82 10.67 7.87
CA TRP A 61 12.32 11.35 6.68
C TRP A 61 13.52 10.64 6.06
N LYS A 62 14.47 10.14 6.86
CA LYS A 62 15.60 9.34 6.36
C LYS A 62 15.13 8.10 5.60
N ARG A 63 14.14 7.36 6.12
CA ARG A 63 13.60 6.16 5.44
C ARG A 63 13.01 6.50 4.07
N LYS A 64 12.20 7.56 3.99
CA LYS A 64 11.60 8.05 2.73
C LYS A 64 12.64 8.41 1.68
N PHE A 65 13.68 9.16 2.05
CA PHE A 65 14.73 9.58 1.10
C PHE A 65 15.72 8.47 0.75
N SER A 66 15.90 7.46 1.62
CA SER A 66 16.75 6.30 1.34
C SER A 66 16.12 5.28 0.38
N GLY A 67 14.86 5.48 -0.03
CA GLY A 67 14.12 4.56 -0.89
C GLY A 67 13.60 3.31 -0.17
N LYS A 68 14.01 3.05 1.07
CA LYS A 68 13.61 1.85 1.85
C LYS A 68 12.11 1.70 2.07
N ASP A 69 11.36 2.81 2.05
CA ASP A 69 9.90 2.81 2.17
C ASP A 69 9.16 2.91 0.82
N ILE A 70 9.88 3.13 -0.29
CA ILE A 70 9.28 3.52 -1.59
C ILE A 70 9.63 2.52 -2.70
N ILE A 71 10.60 1.62 -2.51
CA ILE A 71 10.98 0.56 -3.46
C ILE A 71 11.40 -0.69 -2.69
#